data_AF-A0A962I3K4-F1
#
_entry.id   AF-A0A962I3K4-F1
#
_cell.length_a   1.000
_cell.length_b   1.000
_cell.length_c   1.000
_cell.angle_alpha   90.00
_cell.angle_beta   90.00
_cell.angle_gamma   90.00
#
_symmetry.space_group_name_H-M   'P 1'
#
loop_
_entity.id
_entity.type
_entity.pdbx_description
1 polymer ?
#
loop_
_entity_poly.entity_id
_entity_poly.type
_entity_poly.pdbx_seq_one_letter_code
_entity_poly.pdbx_strand_id
1 'polypeptide(L)'
;VLSFNFRSDRMRQLIAALSRPDFDAFDRGDIPADLRVFTLTRYEVDLPVEIIFPPQDVTFPLAKVISDAGLAQFHAAETEKYPHVTFFLNGGREEPFPGEDRALIASPKVATYDLQPEMSAPELTDRCVAAIGEQRFDFILINFANPDMVGHTGVLDAAMRAVATVDRCLGRIIDAVLGVGGAI
;
A
#
# COMPACT_ATOMS: atom_id res chain seq x y z
N VAL A 1 4.75 32.45 -9.99
CA VAL A 1 4.18 32.01 -8.69
C VAL A 1 4.81 30.71 -8.28
N LEU A 2 5.25 30.58 -7.02
CA LEU A 2 5.73 29.33 -6.45
C LEU A 2 4.74 28.83 -5.40
N SER A 3 4.19 27.64 -5.60
CA SER A 3 3.48 26.90 -4.57
C SER A 3 4.45 25.96 -3.86
N PHE A 4 4.80 26.30 -2.62
CA PHE A 4 5.73 25.52 -1.79
C PHE A 4 5.07 24.35 -1.06
N ASN A 5 3.79 24.07 -1.30
CA ASN A 5 3.11 22.92 -0.71
C ASN A 5 3.62 21.63 -1.35
N PHE A 6 3.96 20.61 -0.56
CA PHE A 6 4.34 19.31 -1.11
C PHE A 6 3.14 18.36 -1.25
N ARG A 7 2.00 18.71 -0.65
CA ARG A 7 0.76 17.93 -0.68
C ARG A 7 -0.24 18.56 -1.66
N SER A 8 -0.77 17.73 -2.55
CA SER A 8 -1.47 18.17 -3.74
C SER A 8 -2.97 18.43 -3.57
N ASP A 9 -3.65 17.62 -2.76
CA ASP A 9 -5.10 17.57 -2.61
C ASP A 9 -5.77 18.94 -2.51
N ARG A 10 -5.31 19.80 -1.59
CA ARG A 10 -5.87 21.14 -1.36
C ARG A 10 -5.37 22.19 -2.35
N MET A 11 -4.29 21.92 -3.08
CA MET A 11 -3.70 22.88 -4.02
C MET A 11 -4.26 22.77 -5.43
N ARG A 12 -4.81 21.62 -5.81
CA ARG A 12 -5.27 21.35 -7.19
C ARG A 12 -6.16 22.45 -7.76
N GLN A 13 -7.21 22.84 -7.04
CA GLN A 13 -8.18 23.83 -7.51
C GLN A 13 -7.55 25.21 -7.72
N LEU A 14 -6.76 25.68 -6.75
CA LEU A 14 -6.12 26.99 -6.83
C LEU A 14 -5.08 27.04 -7.95
N ILE A 15 -4.26 26.01 -8.10
CA ILE A 15 -3.24 25.97 -9.14
C ILE A 15 -3.88 25.80 -10.52
N ALA A 16 -4.93 24.99 -10.65
CA ALA A 16 -5.71 24.89 -11.88
C ALA A 16 -6.24 26.26 -12.33
N ALA A 17 -6.80 27.06 -11.42
CA ALA A 17 -7.25 28.42 -11.73
C ALA A 17 -6.12 29.32 -12.26
N LEU A 18 -4.91 29.18 -11.70
CA LEU A 18 -3.75 29.99 -12.07
C LEU A 18 -3.03 29.52 -13.34
N SER A 19 -3.09 28.23 -13.67
CA SER A 19 -2.25 27.64 -14.71
C SER A 19 -3.00 27.15 -15.94
N ARG A 20 -4.25 26.71 -15.81
CA ARG A 20 -5.00 26.15 -16.95
C ARG A 20 -5.49 27.26 -17.88
N PRO A 21 -5.16 27.22 -19.19
CA PRO A 21 -5.67 28.20 -20.13
C PRO A 21 -7.20 28.20 -20.24
N ASP A 22 -7.78 26.99 -20.21
CA ASP A 22 -9.20 26.69 -20.41
C ASP A 22 -10.04 26.68 -19.12
N PHE A 23 -9.52 27.19 -18.00
CA PHE A 23 -10.26 27.22 -16.75
C PHE A 23 -11.52 28.09 -16.83
N ASP A 24 -12.66 27.50 -16.45
CA ASP A 24 -14.00 28.06 -16.61
C ASP A 24 -14.86 28.06 -15.33
N ALA A 25 -14.33 27.59 -14.20
CA ALA A 25 -15.13 27.45 -12.97
C ALA A 25 -15.53 28.80 -12.33
N PHE A 26 -14.83 29.88 -12.66
CA PHE A 26 -15.18 31.27 -12.33
C PHE A 26 -14.42 32.27 -13.20
N ASP A 27 -14.88 33.52 -13.24
CA ASP A 27 -14.19 34.63 -13.91
C ASP A 27 -12.91 35.01 -13.15
N ARG A 28 -11.76 34.80 -13.81
CA ARG A 28 -10.43 35.09 -13.25
C ARG A 28 -10.01 36.54 -13.47
N GLY A 29 -10.73 37.29 -14.31
CA GLY A 29 -10.28 38.57 -14.84
C GLY A 29 -8.99 38.44 -15.65
N ASP A 30 -8.23 39.53 -15.72
CA ASP A 30 -6.96 39.58 -16.44
C ASP A 30 -5.87 38.80 -15.70
N ILE A 31 -5.28 37.83 -16.41
CA ILE A 31 -4.14 37.04 -15.92
C ILE A 31 -2.89 37.47 -16.73
N PRO A 32 -1.72 37.64 -16.09
CA PRO A 32 -0.50 37.95 -16.82
C PRO A 32 -0.19 36.87 -17.87
N ALA A 33 0.04 37.28 -19.12
CA ALA A 33 0.26 36.37 -20.24
C ALA A 33 1.52 35.50 -20.09
N ASP A 34 2.49 35.93 -19.27
CA ASP A 34 3.76 35.27 -18.99
C ASP A 34 3.82 34.68 -17.57
N LEU A 35 2.66 34.44 -16.94
CA LEU A 35 2.60 33.85 -15.60
C LEU A 35 3.15 32.42 -15.60
N ARG A 36 4.36 32.25 -15.06
CA ARG A 36 4.93 30.93 -14.77
C ARG A 36 4.51 30.45 -13.39
N VAL A 37 4.00 29.22 -13.31
CA VAL A 37 3.58 28.59 -12.07
C VAL A 37 4.47 27.39 -11.78
N PHE A 38 5.08 27.39 -10.60
CA PHE A 38 5.92 26.32 -10.09
C PHE A 38 5.23 25.62 -8.93
N THR A 39 5.28 24.29 -8.89
CA THR A 39 4.76 23.49 -7.77
C THR A 39 5.89 22.67 -7.16
N LEU A 40 5.86 22.47 -5.83
CA LEU A 40 6.91 21.71 -5.16
C LEU A 40 6.90 20.25 -5.61
N THR A 41 5.72 19.64 -5.74
CA THR A 41 5.51 18.26 -6.22
C THR A 41 4.47 18.24 -7.35
N ARG A 42 4.24 17.07 -7.97
CA ARG A 42 3.15 16.91 -8.94
C ARG A 42 1.81 16.97 -8.21
N TYR A 43 0.99 17.97 -8.53
CA TYR A 43 -0.34 18.07 -7.92
C TYR A 43 -1.41 17.27 -8.65
N GLU A 44 -1.33 17.27 -9.98
CA GLU A 44 -2.23 16.58 -10.89
C GLU A 44 -1.45 16.18 -12.15
N VAL A 45 -1.89 15.12 -12.81
CA VAL A 45 -1.32 14.71 -14.10
C VAL A 45 -1.70 15.77 -15.14
N ASP A 46 -0.76 16.11 -16.03
CA ASP A 46 -0.94 17.06 -17.13
C ASP A 46 -1.29 18.51 -16.74
N LEU A 47 -1.07 18.90 -15.48
CA LEU A 47 -1.20 20.30 -15.07
C LEU A 47 -0.10 21.14 -15.72
N PRO A 48 -0.41 22.27 -16.40
CA PRO A 48 0.57 23.09 -17.13
C PRO A 48 1.42 23.95 -16.18
N VAL A 49 2.27 23.29 -15.39
CA VAL A 49 3.13 23.91 -14.37
C VAL A 49 4.53 23.30 -14.42
N GLU A 50 5.51 24.02 -13.87
CA GLU A 50 6.86 23.49 -13.66
C GLU A 50 6.96 22.80 -12.30
N ILE A 51 7.34 21.52 -12.30
CA ILE A 51 7.42 20.71 -11.08
C ILE A 51 8.88 20.70 -10.58
N ILE A 52 9.10 21.13 -9.34
CA ILE A 52 10.44 21.22 -8.75
C ILE A 52 10.97 19.84 -8.37
N PHE A 53 10.18 19.07 -7.62
CA PHE A 53 10.50 17.69 -7.24
C PHE A 53 9.52 16.75 -7.95
N PRO A 54 9.87 16.26 -9.16
CA PRO A 54 9.02 15.33 -9.89
C PRO A 54 8.85 14.02 -9.09
N PRO A 55 7.74 13.31 -9.28
CA PRO A 55 7.58 12.00 -8.65
C PRO A 55 8.68 11.06 -9.14
N GLN A 56 9.12 10.20 -8.23
CA GLN A 56 10.13 9.20 -8.51
C GLN A 56 9.46 7.85 -8.69
N ASP A 57 9.81 7.15 -9.75
CA ASP A 57 9.37 5.79 -9.96
C ASP A 57 10.22 4.83 -9.13
N VAL A 58 9.59 3.84 -8.50
CA VAL A 58 10.32 2.76 -7.84
C VAL A 58 10.68 1.73 -8.91
N THR A 59 11.86 1.90 -9.52
CA THR A 59 12.29 1.06 -10.66
C THR A 59 12.65 -0.37 -10.26
N PHE A 60 13.15 -0.56 -9.04
CA PHE A 60 13.60 -1.86 -8.51
C PHE A 60 12.91 -2.18 -7.19
N PRO A 61 11.58 -2.39 -7.19
CA PRO A 61 10.89 -2.87 -6.00
C PRO A 61 11.40 -4.26 -5.63
N LEU A 62 11.28 -4.64 -4.36
CA LEU A 62 11.77 -5.93 -3.86
C LEU A 62 11.23 -7.11 -4.69
N ALA A 63 9.93 -7.09 -5.02
CA ALA A 63 9.31 -8.14 -5.83
C ALA A 63 9.95 -8.30 -7.22
N LYS A 64 10.37 -7.19 -7.84
CA LYS A 64 11.11 -7.23 -9.10
C LYS A 64 12.49 -7.86 -8.92
N VAL A 65 13.22 -7.47 -7.87
CA VAL A 65 14.57 -7.99 -7.61
C VAL A 65 14.55 -9.51 -7.42
N ILE A 66 13.56 -10.02 -6.68
CA ILE A 66 13.35 -11.46 -6.47
C ILE A 66 13.03 -12.16 -7.80
N SER A 67 12.10 -11.60 -8.58
CA SER A 67 11.70 -12.15 -9.88
C SER A 67 12.84 -12.16 -10.91
N ASP A 68 13.62 -11.07 -10.99
CA ASP A 68 14.78 -10.94 -11.88
C ASP A 68 15.89 -11.96 -11.53
N ALA A 69 15.95 -12.39 -10.26
CA ALA A 69 16.84 -13.47 -9.81
C ALA A 69 16.31 -14.88 -10.13
N GLY A 70 15.12 -15.00 -10.73
CA GLY A 70 14.47 -16.28 -11.05
C GLY A 70 13.88 -17.00 -9.85
N LEU A 71 13.70 -16.30 -8.72
CA LEU A 71 13.18 -16.84 -7.47
C LEU A 71 11.66 -16.70 -7.39
N ALA A 72 11.00 -17.66 -6.76
CA ALA A 72 9.56 -17.65 -6.55
C ALA A 72 9.20 -16.92 -5.25
N GLN A 73 8.08 -16.21 -5.26
CA GLN A 73 7.61 -15.43 -4.12
C GLN A 73 6.10 -15.54 -3.91
N PHE A 74 5.68 -15.44 -2.66
CA PHE A 74 4.28 -15.50 -2.26
C PHE A 74 3.89 -14.29 -1.42
N HIS A 75 2.86 -13.54 -1.83
CA HIS A 75 2.37 -12.37 -1.10
C HIS A 75 0.96 -12.63 -0.58
N ALA A 76 0.73 -12.44 0.71
CA ALA A 76 -0.54 -12.77 1.33
C ALA A 76 -1.02 -11.66 2.29
N ALA A 77 -2.30 -11.29 2.15
CA ALA A 77 -2.96 -10.38 3.05
C ALA A 77 -4.48 -10.57 3.01
N GLU A 78 -5.16 -10.03 4.00
CA GLU A 78 -6.59 -9.80 3.90
C GLU A 78 -6.93 -8.52 3.11
N THR A 79 -8.22 -8.33 2.79
CA THR A 79 -8.70 -7.33 1.82
C THR A 79 -8.21 -5.92 2.10
N GLU A 80 -8.23 -5.50 3.37
CA GLU A 80 -7.78 -4.15 3.79
C GLU A 80 -6.31 -3.86 3.45
N LYS A 81 -5.47 -4.89 3.47
CA LYS A 81 -4.03 -4.75 3.27
C LYS A 81 -3.52 -5.37 1.98
N TYR A 82 -4.39 -5.95 1.16
CA TYR A 82 -4.00 -6.57 -0.12
C TYR A 82 -3.26 -5.62 -1.09
N PRO A 83 -3.65 -4.35 -1.27
CA PRO A 83 -2.86 -3.42 -2.09
C PRO A 83 -1.45 -3.15 -1.55
N HIS A 84 -1.23 -3.31 -0.23
CA HIS A 84 0.04 -3.03 0.45
C HIS A 84 1.09 -4.08 0.14
N VAL A 85 0.67 -5.35 0.05
CA VAL A 85 1.55 -6.47 -0.32
C VAL A 85 1.62 -6.70 -1.83
N THR A 86 0.88 -5.92 -2.64
CA THR A 86 0.86 -6.05 -4.10
C THR A 86 1.28 -4.74 -4.76
N PHE A 87 0.33 -3.86 -5.09
CA PHE A 87 0.58 -2.60 -5.78
C PHE A 87 1.69 -1.75 -5.14
N PHE A 88 1.62 -1.52 -3.82
CA PHE A 88 2.60 -0.66 -3.14
C PHE A 88 3.97 -1.33 -3.03
N LEU A 89 4.03 -2.62 -2.68
CA LEU A 89 5.28 -3.37 -2.65
C LEU A 89 5.93 -3.43 -4.04
N ASN A 90 5.14 -3.56 -5.09
CA ASN A 90 5.57 -3.65 -6.48
C ASN A 90 5.88 -2.27 -7.10
N GLY A 91 5.98 -1.21 -6.28
CA GLY A 91 6.40 0.11 -6.75
C GLY A 91 5.34 0.85 -7.56
N GLY A 92 4.05 0.56 -7.32
CA GLY A 92 2.93 1.12 -8.07
C GLY A 92 2.53 0.30 -9.30
N ARG A 93 2.92 -0.98 -9.37
CA ARG A 93 2.55 -1.91 -10.44
C ARG A 93 1.45 -2.86 -9.98
N GLU A 94 0.34 -2.94 -10.72
CA GLU A 94 -0.76 -3.87 -10.41
C GLU A 94 -0.45 -5.32 -10.82
N GLU A 95 0.12 -5.50 -12.01
CA GLU A 95 0.46 -6.83 -12.53
C GLU A 95 1.52 -7.53 -11.65
N PRO A 96 1.34 -8.82 -11.32
CA PRO A 96 2.38 -9.61 -10.67
C PRO A 96 3.63 -9.74 -11.52
N PHE A 97 4.80 -9.81 -10.89
CA PHE A 97 6.04 -10.20 -11.56
C PHE A 97 6.06 -11.72 -11.84
N PRO A 98 6.87 -12.20 -12.82
CA PRO A 98 7.08 -13.64 -13.00
C PRO A 98 7.54 -14.31 -11.69
N GLY A 99 6.92 -15.45 -11.35
CA GLY A 99 7.20 -16.16 -10.10
C GLY A 99 6.52 -15.57 -8.86
N GLU A 100 5.68 -14.54 -9.00
CA GLU A 100 4.89 -13.96 -7.91
C GLU A 100 3.48 -14.57 -7.84
N ASP A 101 3.22 -15.32 -6.77
CA ASP A 101 1.90 -15.82 -6.42
C ASP A 101 1.28 -14.94 -5.32
N ARG A 102 -0.04 -14.77 -5.36
CA ARG A 102 -0.78 -13.93 -4.40
C ARG A 102 -1.91 -14.68 -3.72
N ALA A 103 -2.15 -14.39 -2.46
CA ALA A 103 -3.34 -14.82 -1.73
C ALA A 103 -4.07 -13.62 -1.12
N LEU A 104 -5.36 -13.54 -1.42
CA LEU A 104 -6.29 -12.59 -0.85
C LEU A 104 -7.28 -13.33 0.03
N ILE A 105 -7.31 -12.98 1.32
CA ILE A 105 -8.34 -13.43 2.25
C ILE A 105 -9.40 -12.34 2.39
N ALA A 106 -10.67 -12.72 2.43
CA ALA A 106 -11.74 -11.75 2.65
C ALA A 106 -11.66 -11.21 4.08
N SER A 107 -11.57 -9.89 4.25
CA SER A 107 -11.74 -9.26 5.58
C SER A 107 -13.18 -9.47 6.08
N PRO A 108 -13.41 -9.52 7.40
CA PRO A 108 -14.75 -9.76 7.91
C PRO A 108 -15.71 -8.62 7.58
N LYS A 109 -16.96 -8.96 7.28
CA LYS A 109 -18.01 -7.98 6.98
C LYS A 109 -18.64 -7.44 8.26
N VAL A 110 -17.89 -6.61 8.98
CA VAL A 110 -18.32 -5.93 10.21
C VAL A 110 -18.35 -4.41 10.01
N ALA A 111 -19.13 -3.70 10.82
CA ALA A 111 -19.22 -2.24 10.72
C ALA A 111 -17.90 -1.55 11.11
N THR A 112 -17.26 -2.05 12.16
CA THR A 112 -15.94 -1.65 12.65
C THR A 112 -15.20 -2.87 13.18
N TYR A 113 -13.88 -2.91 13.02
CA TYR A 113 -13.08 -4.11 13.30
C TYR A 113 -12.89 -4.40 14.80
N ASP A 114 -13.24 -3.48 15.71
CA ASP A 114 -13.28 -3.77 17.15
C ASP A 114 -14.34 -4.83 17.52
N LEU A 115 -15.35 -5.04 16.67
CA LEU A 115 -16.36 -6.09 16.80
C LEU A 115 -15.80 -7.49 16.49
N GLN A 116 -14.72 -7.57 15.70
CA GLN A 116 -14.03 -8.82 15.38
C GLN A 116 -12.50 -8.57 15.29
N PRO A 117 -11.81 -8.36 16.43
CA PRO A 117 -10.41 -7.96 16.44
C PRO A 117 -9.44 -8.98 15.85
N GLU A 118 -9.83 -10.25 15.83
CA GLU A 118 -9.10 -11.35 15.17
C GLU A 118 -9.08 -11.24 13.64
N MET A 119 -9.98 -10.42 13.08
CA MET A 119 -10.18 -10.24 11.64
C MET A 119 -10.10 -11.58 10.89
N SER A 120 -9.30 -11.63 9.83
CA SER A 120 -9.08 -12.86 9.05
C SER A 120 -7.67 -13.43 9.27
N ALA A 121 -6.96 -13.00 10.32
CA ALA A 121 -5.61 -13.46 10.63
C ALA A 121 -5.49 -14.99 10.78
N PRO A 122 -6.43 -15.72 11.41
CA PRO A 122 -6.34 -17.17 11.50
C PRO A 122 -6.38 -17.85 10.11
N GLU A 123 -7.31 -17.46 9.25
CA GLU A 123 -7.45 -18.02 7.89
C GLU A 123 -6.24 -17.64 7.00
N LEU A 124 -5.76 -16.40 7.11
CA LEU A 124 -4.53 -15.96 6.45
C LEU A 124 -3.34 -16.81 6.89
N THR A 125 -3.23 -17.09 8.19
CA THR A 125 -2.16 -17.92 8.74
C THR A 125 -2.21 -19.34 8.21
N ASP A 126 -3.40 -19.95 8.13
CA ASP A 126 -3.57 -21.30 7.58
C ASP A 126 -3.07 -21.37 6.13
N ARG A 127 -3.42 -20.35 5.32
CA ARG A 127 -2.96 -20.28 3.92
C ARG A 127 -1.45 -20.12 3.82
N CYS A 128 -0.85 -19.29 4.67
CA CYS A 128 0.59 -19.07 4.67
C CYS A 128 1.37 -20.29 5.17
N VAL A 129 0.91 -20.97 6.23
CA VAL A 129 1.52 -22.22 6.70
C VAL A 129 1.49 -23.29 5.61
N ALA A 130 0.37 -23.41 4.88
CA ALA A 130 0.28 -24.31 3.74
C ALA A 130 1.30 -23.95 2.65
N ALA A 131 1.40 -22.66 2.28
CA ALA A 131 2.36 -22.19 1.27
C ALA A 131 3.83 -22.41 1.69
N ILE A 132 4.16 -22.24 2.97
CA ILE A 132 5.48 -22.57 3.53
C ILE A 132 5.78 -24.06 3.36
N GLY A 133 4.80 -24.92 3.67
CA GLY A 133 4.92 -26.37 3.53
C GLY A 133 5.07 -26.87 2.08
N GLU A 134 4.63 -26.09 1.09
CA GLU A 134 4.83 -26.41 -0.33
C GLU A 134 6.32 -26.36 -0.74
N GLN A 135 7.18 -25.66 0.02
CA GLN A 135 8.63 -25.51 -0.22
C GLN A 135 8.99 -25.07 -1.65
N ARG A 136 8.09 -24.35 -2.34
CA ARG A 136 8.30 -23.84 -3.71
C ARG A 136 8.54 -22.34 -3.80
N PHE A 137 8.50 -21.63 -2.69
CA PHE A 137 8.69 -20.18 -2.62
C PHE A 137 9.97 -19.86 -1.87
N ASP A 138 10.80 -18.99 -2.45
CA ASP A 138 12.05 -18.50 -1.85
C ASP A 138 11.82 -17.29 -0.94
N PHE A 139 10.73 -16.56 -1.15
CA PHE A 139 10.33 -15.40 -0.35
C PHE A 139 8.83 -15.39 -0.09
N ILE A 140 8.43 -15.11 1.16
CA ILE A 140 7.04 -14.99 1.55
C ILE A 140 6.81 -13.68 2.29
N LEU A 141 5.88 -12.86 1.81
CA LEU A 141 5.44 -11.63 2.45
C LEU A 141 4.01 -11.81 2.98
N ILE A 142 3.82 -11.49 4.26
CA ILE A 142 2.51 -11.55 4.93
C ILE A 142 2.22 -10.21 5.57
N ASN A 143 1.01 -9.68 5.40
CA ASN A 143 0.54 -8.53 6.17
C ASN A 143 -0.64 -8.90 7.06
N PHE A 144 -0.45 -8.77 8.37
CA PHE A 144 -1.51 -8.84 9.36
C PHE A 144 -2.10 -7.45 9.61
N ALA A 145 -3.34 -7.25 9.17
CA ALA A 145 -4.03 -5.96 9.23
C ALA A 145 -4.44 -5.53 10.65
N ASN A 146 -4.55 -6.49 11.57
CA ASN A 146 -5.28 -6.33 12.83
C ASN A 146 -4.83 -5.14 13.68
N PRO A 147 -3.53 -4.96 14.00
CA PRO A 147 -3.12 -3.91 14.94
C PRO A 147 -3.43 -2.50 14.40
N ASP A 148 -3.34 -2.32 13.09
CA ASP A 148 -3.63 -1.06 12.41
C ASP A 148 -5.14 -0.82 12.32
N MET A 149 -5.87 -1.75 11.69
CA MET A 149 -7.31 -1.58 11.42
C MET A 149 -8.13 -1.50 12.71
N VAL A 150 -7.79 -2.30 13.72
CA VAL A 150 -8.45 -2.26 15.04
C VAL A 150 -7.94 -1.09 15.86
N GLY A 151 -6.65 -0.73 15.77
CA GLY A 151 -6.09 0.44 16.45
C GLY A 151 -6.77 1.75 16.06
N HIS A 152 -7.16 1.88 14.79
CA HIS A 152 -7.90 3.04 14.28
C HIS A 152 -9.29 3.24 14.92
N THR A 153 -9.85 2.23 15.59
CA THR A 153 -11.13 2.37 16.33
C THR A 153 -10.97 3.12 17.65
N GLY A 154 -9.75 3.20 18.20
CA GLY A 154 -9.48 3.78 19.51
C GLY A 154 -9.95 2.93 20.70
N VAL A 155 -10.44 1.70 20.47
CA VAL A 155 -10.90 0.80 21.54
C VAL A 155 -9.73 -0.07 22.03
N LEU A 156 -9.13 0.32 23.16
CA LEU A 156 -7.93 -0.33 23.70
C LEU A 156 -8.08 -1.84 23.91
N ASP A 157 -9.19 -2.29 24.51
CA ASP A 157 -9.43 -3.72 24.77
C ASP A 157 -9.49 -4.54 23.48
N ALA A 158 -10.04 -3.96 22.41
CA ALA A 158 -10.08 -4.60 21.10
C ALA A 158 -8.68 -4.64 20.48
N ALA A 159 -7.92 -3.54 20.56
CA ALA A 159 -6.54 -3.50 20.07
C ALA A 159 -5.64 -4.52 20.78
N MET A 160 -5.79 -4.72 22.09
CA MET A 160 -5.08 -5.77 22.82
C MET A 160 -5.39 -7.18 22.30
N ARG A 161 -6.68 -7.47 22.00
CA ARG A 161 -7.09 -8.76 21.40
C ARG A 161 -6.58 -8.93 19.98
N ALA A 162 -6.53 -7.86 19.20
CA ALA A 162 -5.97 -7.85 17.85
C ALA A 162 -4.49 -8.25 17.87
N VAL A 163 -3.69 -7.58 18.71
CA VAL A 163 -2.25 -7.89 18.86
C VAL A 163 -2.05 -9.32 19.38
N ALA A 164 -2.81 -9.75 20.40
CA ALA A 164 -2.73 -11.12 20.91
C ALA A 164 -3.13 -12.19 19.88
N THR A 165 -3.98 -11.85 18.91
CA THR A 165 -4.29 -12.74 17.80
C THR A 165 -3.14 -12.84 16.81
N VAL A 166 -2.55 -11.70 16.44
CA VAL A 166 -1.37 -11.67 15.56
C VAL A 166 -0.19 -12.40 16.19
N ASP A 167 0.04 -12.25 17.49
CA ASP A 167 1.10 -12.96 18.22
C ASP A 167 0.97 -14.49 18.10
N ARG A 168 -0.23 -15.03 18.33
CA ARG A 168 -0.51 -16.47 18.14
C ARG A 168 -0.32 -16.92 16.69
N CYS A 169 -0.75 -16.10 15.74
CA CYS A 169 -0.58 -16.38 14.31
C CYS A 169 0.90 -16.40 13.91
N LEU A 170 1.66 -15.42 14.39
CA LEU A 170 3.10 -15.30 14.16
C LEU A 170 3.85 -16.52 14.72
N GLY A 171 3.49 -17.01 15.91
CA GLY A 171 4.06 -18.24 16.46
C GLY A 171 3.92 -19.43 15.50
N ARG A 172 2.73 -19.62 14.91
CA ARG A 172 2.50 -20.69 13.92
C ARG A 172 3.32 -20.52 12.64
N ILE A 173 3.50 -19.28 12.18
CA ILE A 173 4.35 -18.97 11.02
C ILE A 173 5.81 -19.27 11.34
N ILE A 174 6.32 -18.84 12.50
CA ILE A 174 7.68 -19.11 12.96
C ILE A 174 7.94 -20.62 13.00
N ASP A 175 7.06 -21.38 13.63
CA ASP A 175 7.19 -22.84 13.72
C ASP A 175 7.25 -23.50 12.33
N ALA A 176 6.39 -23.06 11.41
CA ALA A 176 6.35 -23.57 10.04
C ALA A 176 7.64 -23.21 9.27
N VAL A 177 8.12 -21.97 9.35
CA VAL A 177 9.32 -21.49 8.66
C VAL A 177 10.57 -22.21 9.20
N LEU A 178 10.73 -22.27 10.52
CA LEU A 178 11.87 -22.95 11.14
C LEU A 178 11.84 -24.46 10.87
N GLY A 179 10.65 -25.07 10.84
CA GLY A 179 10.46 -26.48 10.53
C GLY A 179 10.93 -26.89 9.12
N VAL A 180 10.95 -25.95 8.18
CA VAL A 180 11.48 -26.17 6.82
C VAL A 180 12.92 -25.65 6.61
N GLY A 181 13.58 -25.19 7.69
CA GLY A 181 14.94 -24.63 7.62
C GLY A 181 15.02 -23.23 7.02
N GLY A 182 13.90 -22.50 6.97
CA GLY A 182 13.85 -21.10 6.54
C GLY A 182 14.28 -20.11 7.62
N ALA A 183 14.20 -18.82 7.30
CA ALA A 183 14.48 -17.71 8.22
C ALA A 183 13.34 -16.69 8.19
N ILE A 184 13.13 -16.02 9.33
CA ILE A 184 12.10 -14.99 9.54
C ILE A 184 12.67 -13.80 10.30
#